data_AF-A0A0X3BM61-F1
#
_entry.id   AF-A0A0X3BM61-F1
#
_cell.length_a   1.000
_cell.length_b   1.000
_cell.length_c   1.000
_cell.angle_alpha   90.00
_cell.angle_beta   90.00
_cell.angle_gamma   90.00
#
_symmetry.space_group_name_H-M   'P 1'
#
loop_
_entity.id
_entity.type
_entity.pdbx_description
1 polymer ?
#
loop_
_entity_poly.entity_id
_entity_poly.type
_entity_poly.pdbx_seq_one_letter_code
_entity_poly.pdbx_strand_id
1 'polypeptide(L)'
;MRAAAAGIAESDLQAEPELAEAALRLHRKILIRVYTAGERQSEAFVALRKALGYTLGRVVAALPGIGFEYLRQLAALDDQDVRWIVRENLERDALRQQYPETVRHIRANLA
;
A
#
# COMPACT_ATOMS: atom_id res chain seq x y z
N MET A 1 11.60 -9.90 -1.29
CA MET A 1 10.78 -8.73 -1.64
C MET A 1 10.46 -7.82 -0.46
N ARG A 2 10.24 -8.37 0.75
CA ARG A 2 10.01 -7.56 1.98
C ARG A 2 11.06 -6.46 2.20
N ALA A 3 12.35 -6.81 2.19
CA ALA A 3 13.43 -5.85 2.44
C ALA A 3 13.47 -4.71 1.40
N ALA A 4 13.19 -5.01 0.13
CA ALA A 4 13.14 -3.99 -0.92
C ALA A 4 11.96 -3.02 -0.74
N ALA A 5 10.78 -3.53 -0.35
CA ALA A 5 9.62 -2.68 -0.05
C ALA A 5 9.85 -1.76 1.16
N ALA A 6 10.48 -2.27 2.22
CA ALA A 6 10.81 -1.49 3.41
C ALA A 6 11.89 -0.42 3.11
N GLY A 7 13.00 -0.81 2.47
CA GLY A 7 14.11 0.10 2.19
C GLY A 7 13.71 1.27 1.28
N ILE A 8 12.87 1.03 0.27
CA ILE A 8 12.37 2.10 -0.61
C ILE A 8 11.38 3.01 0.13
N ALA A 9 10.54 2.43 0.99
CA ALA A 9 9.64 3.24 1.78
C ALA A 9 10.39 4.13 2.75
N GLU A 10 11.54 3.71 3.28
CA GLU A 10 12.36 4.47 4.23
C GLU A 10 13.03 5.71 3.63
N SER A 11 13.22 5.77 2.30
CA SER A 11 13.76 6.91 1.54
C SER A 11 12.85 8.15 1.55
N ASP A 12 13.41 9.32 1.20
CA ASP A 12 12.66 10.57 1.04
C ASP A 12 11.96 10.63 -0.34
N LEU A 13 10.89 9.86 -0.47
CA LEU A 13 10.10 9.76 -1.69
C LEU A 13 9.46 11.10 -2.12
N GLN A 14 9.34 12.08 -1.22
CA GLN A 14 8.76 13.39 -1.57
C GLN A 14 9.75 14.25 -2.36
N ALA A 15 11.05 14.10 -2.10
CA ALA A 15 12.11 14.81 -2.81
C ALA A 15 12.48 14.17 -4.17
N GLU A 16 12.12 12.89 -4.37
CA GLU A 16 12.55 12.09 -5.53
C GLU A 16 11.35 11.45 -6.28
N PRO A 17 10.72 12.17 -7.22
CA PRO A 17 9.52 11.69 -7.91
C PRO A 17 9.75 10.40 -8.71
N GLU A 18 10.91 10.26 -9.35
CA GLU A 18 11.28 9.06 -10.11
C GLU A 18 11.38 7.81 -9.22
N LEU A 19 11.91 7.98 -8.01
CA LEU A 19 12.00 6.93 -6.99
C LEU A 19 10.60 6.56 -6.48
N ALA A 20 9.74 7.55 -6.23
CA ALA A 20 8.37 7.31 -5.83
C ALA A 20 7.60 6.49 -6.89
N GLU A 21 7.78 6.78 -8.18
CA GLU A 21 7.15 6.01 -9.25
C GLU A 21 7.67 4.58 -9.33
N ALA A 22 8.99 4.39 -9.21
CA ALA A 22 9.61 3.08 -9.14
C ALA A 22 9.09 2.28 -7.93
N ALA A 23 8.94 2.93 -6.79
CA ALA A 23 8.36 2.37 -5.58
C ALA A 23 6.92 1.88 -5.83
N LEU A 24 6.08 2.71 -6.46
CA LEU A 24 4.70 2.35 -6.77
C LEU A 24 4.64 1.16 -7.74
N ARG A 25 5.48 1.14 -8.79
CA ARG A 25 5.56 0.01 -9.72
C ARG A 25 5.98 -1.28 -9.02
N LEU A 26 6.93 -1.21 -8.08
CA LEU A 26 7.34 -2.36 -7.29
C LEU A 26 6.20 -2.86 -6.39
N HIS A 27 5.54 -1.96 -5.67
CA HIS A 27 4.40 -2.31 -4.80
C HIS A 27 3.29 -2.98 -5.60
N ARG A 28 2.95 -2.48 -6.79
CA ARG A 28 1.97 -3.10 -7.70
C ARG A 28 2.34 -4.54 -8.03
N LYS A 29 3.60 -4.80 -8.42
CA LYS A 29 4.08 -6.16 -8.73
C LYS A 29 3.99 -7.10 -7.52
N ILE A 30 4.33 -6.61 -6.32
CA ILE A 30 4.26 -7.41 -5.10
C ILE A 30 2.80 -7.71 -4.73
N LEU A 31 1.91 -6.72 -4.82
CA LEU A 31 0.49 -6.88 -4.50
C LEU A 31 -0.21 -7.87 -5.43
N ILE A 32 0.13 -7.88 -6.73
CA ILE A 32 -0.35 -8.93 -7.65
C ILE A 32 0.04 -10.32 -7.13
N ARG A 33 1.30 -10.49 -6.67
CA ARG A 33 1.75 -11.78 -6.12
C ARG A 33 1.05 -12.15 -4.81
N VAL A 34 0.70 -11.16 -3.98
CA VAL A 34 -0.10 -11.39 -2.76
C VAL A 34 -1.50 -11.88 -3.14
N TYR A 35 -2.16 -11.20 -4.08
CA TYR A 35 -3.49 -11.53 -4.55
C TYR A 35 -3.56 -12.93 -5.18
N THR A 36 -2.53 -13.35 -5.91
CA THR A 36 -2.50 -14.66 -6.57
C THR A 36 -1.83 -15.77 -5.74
N ALA A 37 -1.42 -15.51 -4.50
CA ALA A 37 -0.71 -16.50 -3.69
C ALA A 37 -1.66 -17.61 -3.22
N GLY A 38 -1.26 -18.87 -3.43
CA GLY A 38 -1.95 -20.05 -2.91
C GLY A 38 -1.65 -20.34 -1.43
N GLU A 39 -0.39 -20.19 -1.01
CA GLU A 39 0.06 -20.45 0.37
C GLU A 39 0.19 -19.16 1.19
N ARG A 40 -0.89 -18.75 1.85
CA ARG A 40 -0.98 -17.46 2.58
C ARG A 40 -0.70 -17.54 4.08
N GLN A 41 -0.50 -18.75 4.61
CA GLN A 41 -0.25 -18.95 6.05
C GLN A 41 1.24 -19.02 6.39
N SER A 42 2.13 -19.03 5.38
CA SER A 42 3.57 -19.06 5.62
C SER A 42 4.04 -17.79 6.33
N GLU A 43 5.03 -17.93 7.20
CA GLU A 43 5.65 -16.78 7.88
C GLU A 43 6.16 -15.72 6.89
N ALA A 44 6.69 -16.18 5.76
CA ALA A 44 7.16 -15.31 4.68
C ALA A 44 6.04 -14.46 4.08
N PHE A 45 4.86 -15.06 3.84
CA PHE A 45 3.69 -14.33 3.35
C PHE A 45 3.21 -13.32 4.39
N VAL A 46 3.05 -13.74 5.65
CA VAL A 46 2.59 -12.87 6.74
C VAL A 46 3.54 -11.68 6.91
N ALA A 47 4.84 -11.91 6.87
CA ALA A 47 5.85 -10.85 6.95
C ALA A 47 5.79 -9.89 5.76
N LEU A 48 5.52 -10.38 4.55
CA LEU A 48 5.35 -9.54 3.36
C LEU A 48 4.07 -8.70 3.42
N ARG A 49 2.93 -9.32 3.77
CA ARG A 49 1.64 -8.64 3.94
C ARG A 49 1.78 -7.51 4.95
N LYS A 50 2.38 -7.78 6.12
CA LYS A 50 2.63 -6.76 7.15
C LYS A 50 3.48 -5.61 6.63
N ALA A 51 4.57 -5.90 5.91
CA ALA A 51 5.40 -4.85 5.34
C ALA A 51 4.59 -3.95 4.38
N LEU A 52 3.80 -4.55 3.48
CA LEU A 52 2.94 -3.79 2.56
C LEU A 52 1.91 -2.93 3.29
N GLY A 53 1.38 -3.40 4.42
CA GLY A 53 0.48 -2.65 5.31
C GLY A 53 1.10 -1.35 5.87
N TYR A 54 2.43 -1.22 5.81
CA TYR A 54 3.15 -0.07 6.38
C TYR A 54 3.93 0.74 5.35
N THR A 55 4.21 0.19 4.16
CA THR A 55 5.07 0.84 3.17
C THR A 55 4.29 1.56 2.08
N LEU A 56 3.12 1.04 1.67
CA LEU A 56 2.37 1.58 0.53
C LEU A 56 1.88 3.01 0.76
N GLY A 57 1.49 3.35 2.00
CA GLY A 57 0.95 4.66 2.33
C GLY A 57 1.96 5.79 2.16
N ARG A 58 3.26 5.53 2.39
CA ARG A 58 4.34 6.49 2.13
C ARG A 58 4.49 6.76 0.63
N VAL A 59 4.42 5.72 -0.19
CA VAL A 59 4.45 5.83 -1.65
C VAL A 59 3.23 6.61 -2.16
N VAL A 60 2.06 6.35 -1.60
CA VAL A 60 0.82 7.07 -1.94
C VAL A 60 0.92 8.54 -1.54
N ALA A 61 1.49 8.87 -0.38
CA ALA A 61 1.67 10.26 0.05
C ALA A 61 2.60 11.04 -0.90
N ALA A 62 3.62 10.39 -1.45
CA ALA A 62 4.51 10.98 -2.45
C ALA A 62 3.87 11.11 -3.85
N LEU A 63 2.88 10.27 -4.18
CA LEU A 63 2.20 10.25 -5.47
C LEU A 63 0.67 10.21 -5.29
N PRO A 64 0.04 11.23 -4.70
CA PRO A 64 -1.33 11.16 -4.20
C PRO A 64 -2.35 10.87 -5.31
N GLY A 65 -2.21 11.45 -6.51
CA GLY A 65 -3.14 11.22 -7.61
C GLY A 65 -3.26 9.74 -7.99
N ILE A 66 -2.18 9.17 -8.53
CA ILE A 66 -2.15 7.77 -8.96
C ILE A 66 -2.14 6.77 -7.80
N GLY A 67 -1.64 7.18 -6.63
CA GLY A 67 -1.59 6.37 -5.42
C GLY A 67 -2.96 6.13 -4.82
N PHE A 68 -3.79 7.17 -4.66
CA PHE A 68 -5.15 7.01 -4.14
C PHE A 68 -6.07 6.30 -5.14
N GLU A 69 -5.90 6.53 -6.44
CA GLU A 69 -6.60 5.73 -7.46
C GLU A 69 -6.30 4.24 -7.28
N TYR A 70 -5.03 3.89 -7.06
CA TYR A 70 -4.65 2.50 -6.82
C TYR A 70 -5.22 1.93 -5.53
N LEU A 71 -5.23 2.70 -4.43
CA LEU A 71 -5.86 2.25 -3.18
C LEU A 71 -7.36 1.97 -3.35
N ARG A 72 -8.08 2.77 -4.16
CA ARG A 72 -9.49 2.50 -4.49
C ARG A 72 -9.65 1.19 -5.27
N GLN A 73 -8.81 0.95 -6.27
CA GLN A 73 -8.82 -0.29 -7.05
C GLN A 73 -8.59 -1.50 -6.14
N LEU A 74 -7.62 -1.42 -5.22
CA LEU A 74 -7.34 -2.49 -4.26
C LEU A 74 -8.49 -2.70 -3.26
N ALA A 75 -9.11 -1.63 -2.76
CA ALA A 75 -10.24 -1.72 -1.83
C ALA A 75 -11.45 -2.45 -2.44
N ALA A 76 -11.66 -2.30 -3.75
CA ALA A 76 -12.73 -2.96 -4.48
C ALA A 76 -12.51 -4.46 -4.70
N LEU A 77 -11.29 -4.97 -4.52
CA LEU A 77 -11.01 -6.40 -4.66
C LEU A 77 -11.63 -7.18 -3.49
N ASP A 78 -12.22 -8.33 -3.79
CA ASP A 78 -12.75 -9.25 -2.77
C ASP A 78 -11.66 -10.17 -2.21
N ASP A 79 -10.66 -9.56 -1.59
CA ASP A 79 -9.53 -10.26 -0.98
C ASP A 79 -9.21 -9.67 0.39
N GLN A 80 -9.30 -10.50 1.44
CA GLN A 80 -9.13 -10.08 2.82
C GLN A 80 -7.73 -9.55 3.13
N ASP A 81 -6.68 -10.11 2.51
CA ASP A 81 -5.30 -9.72 2.76
C ASP A 81 -5.01 -8.37 2.12
N VAL A 82 -5.50 -8.17 0.90
CA VAL A 82 -5.40 -6.90 0.18
C VAL A 82 -6.22 -5.80 0.87
N ARG A 83 -7.47 -6.06 1.23
CA ARG A 83 -8.29 -5.09 1.97
C ARG A 83 -7.67 -4.72 3.31
N TRP A 84 -7.06 -5.69 4.00
CA TRP A 84 -6.29 -5.42 5.21
C TRP A 84 -5.11 -4.49 4.93
N ILE A 85 -4.30 -4.77 3.89
CA ILE A 85 -3.16 -3.90 3.51
C ILE A 85 -3.64 -2.46 3.27
N VAL A 86 -4.75 -2.28 2.53
CA VAL A 86 -5.31 -0.96 2.27
C VAL A 86 -5.72 -0.27 3.57
N ARG A 87 -6.44 -0.97 4.45
CA ARG A 87 -6.89 -0.42 5.74
C ARG A 87 -5.71 0.04 6.60
N GLU A 88 -4.69 -0.80 6.78
CA GLU A 88 -3.53 -0.45 7.61
C GLU A 88 -2.83 0.82 7.11
N ASN A 89 -2.68 0.98 5.79
CA ASN A 89 -2.06 2.17 5.23
C ASN A 89 -2.93 3.42 5.38
N LEU A 90 -4.26 3.28 5.26
CA LEU A 90 -5.21 4.38 5.47
C LEU A 90 -5.33 4.78 6.94
N GLU A 91 -4.95 3.92 7.89
CA GLU A 91 -4.99 4.23 9.32
C GLU A 91 -3.77 5.03 9.80
N ARG A 92 -2.71 5.12 8.98
CA ARG A 92 -1.48 5.85 9.30
C ARG A 92 -1.65 7.36 9.21
N ASP A 93 -0.90 8.04 10.09
CA ASP A 93 -0.94 9.50 10.26
C ASP A 93 -0.65 10.28 8.98
N ALA A 94 0.32 9.84 8.18
CA ALA A 94 0.73 10.56 6.96
C ALA A 94 -0.45 10.79 5.98
N LEU A 95 -1.24 9.75 5.70
CA LEU A 95 -2.40 9.88 4.80
C LEU A 95 -3.60 10.52 5.49
N ARG A 96 -3.87 10.17 6.76
CA ARG A 96 -5.02 10.70 7.49
C ARG A 96 -4.93 12.18 7.75
N GLN A 97 -3.75 12.69 8.06
CA GLN A 97 -3.55 14.10 8.36
C GLN A 97 -3.54 14.95 7.08
N GLN A 98 -2.90 14.47 6.01
CA GLN A 98 -2.78 15.22 4.76
C GLN A 98 -4.03 15.12 3.87
N TYR A 99 -4.73 13.98 3.88
CA TYR A 99 -5.85 13.68 2.98
C TYR A 99 -7.07 13.06 3.69
N PRO A 100 -7.60 13.69 4.76
CA PRO A 100 -8.63 13.08 5.63
C PRO A 100 -9.91 12.67 4.89
N GLU A 101 -10.39 13.49 3.96
CA GLU A 101 -11.63 13.22 3.22
C GLU A 101 -11.47 12.05 2.22
N THR A 102 -10.36 12.01 1.49
CA THR A 102 -10.04 10.89 0.59
C THR A 102 -9.92 9.59 1.38
N VAL A 103 -9.25 9.61 2.53
CA VAL A 103 -9.14 8.43 3.41
C VAL A 103 -10.51 7.98 3.89
N ARG A 104 -11.36 8.89 4.36
CA ARG A 104 -12.73 8.57 4.82
C ARG A 104 -13.53 7.88 3.73
N HIS A 105 -13.49 8.39 2.50
CA HIS A 105 -14.23 7.82 1.38
C HIS A 105 -13.76 6.40 1.04
N ILE A 106 -12.45 6.15 0.98
CA ILE A 106 -11.94 4.79 0.68
C ILE A 106 -12.29 3.83 1.82
N ARG A 107 -12.22 4.26 3.09
CA ARG A 107 -12.59 3.42 4.24
C ARG A 107 -14.05 3.02 4.25
N ALA A 108 -14.96 3.89 3.80
CA ALA A 108 -16.38 3.55 3.69
C ALA A 108 -16.64 2.38 2.73
N ASN A 109 -15.76 2.16 1.75
CA ASN A 109 -15.86 1.08 0.76
C ASN A 109 -15.15 -0.22 1.18
N LEU A 110 -14.53 -0.25 2.37
CA LEU A 110 -13.87 -1.45 2.92
C LEU A 110 -14.77 -2.22 3.90
N ALA A 111 -16.03 -1.80 4.06
CA ALA A 111 -17.02 -2.39 4.95
C ALA A 111 -17.48 -3.77 4.50
#